data_AF-A0A5D0QQ42-F1
#
_entry.id   AF-A0A5D0QQ42-F1
#
_cell.length_a   1.000
_cell.length_b   1.000
_cell.length_c   1.000
_cell.angle_alpha   90.00
_cell.angle_beta   90.00
_cell.angle_gamma   90.00
#
_symmetry.space_group_name_H-M   'P 1'
#
loop_
_entity.id
_entity.type
_entity.pdbx_description
1 polymer ?
#
loop_
_entity_poly.entity_id
_entity_poly.type
_entity_poly.pdbx_seq_one_letter_code
_entity_poly.pdbx_strand_id
1 'polypeptide(L)'
;MTTQPSTQGHTRWPLWGLLVFCGAISLTLSVMHAMEKAAAGDELALVKGFLIGIAPVIAAAFLAHLLTDPFAHNLLKAGVGLVFVGGMALSVNAQQEVVLPFVSGNHFLAILFPIVLDLSTVMALLALSGVGYTYNRALQMEELRAELQPILERELQGKFAVEQAAREEKLRAELGRNKDAEIAELRRELAEEHGTELAEVRRGLTEEQGRELAKLQQAHSEELSEQEQALRGEFATRWNQAEAQIRKAAESETEARVQQAVIAAEARVRLELTKNGTASKGRQRAIGRGAKTESKPQVSMRDRAEALLRNTPDMTARDLATALDCTPKYARDLIKDLVPGRGNGPDESGDEGVRLHAVP
;
A
#
# COMPACT_ATOMS: atom_id res chain seq x y z
N MET A 1 10.70 -47.90 19.81
CA MET A 1 10.16 -49.25 19.53
C MET A 1 11.00 -50.28 20.26
N THR A 2 10.55 -50.71 21.44
CA THR A 2 11.14 -51.83 22.19
C THR A 2 9.98 -52.61 22.77
N THR A 3 9.51 -53.60 22.01
CA THR A 3 8.47 -54.53 22.44
C THR A 3 9.09 -55.54 23.40
N GLN A 4 8.82 -55.41 24.69
CA GLN A 4 9.07 -56.48 25.65
C GLN A 4 8.10 -57.65 25.41
N PRO A 5 8.59 -58.91 25.41
CA PRO A 5 7.74 -60.08 25.30
C PRO A 5 7.02 -60.35 26.63
N SER A 6 5.70 -60.50 26.58
CA SER A 6 4.83 -60.83 27.71
C SER A 6 4.96 -62.30 28.10
N THR A 7 5.92 -62.63 28.96
CA THR A 7 6.11 -63.99 29.51
C THR A 7 5.13 -64.34 30.65
N GLN A 8 3.87 -63.89 30.59
CA GLN A 8 2.87 -64.15 31.65
C GLN A 8 1.87 -65.29 31.35
N GLY A 9 2.12 -66.12 30.33
CA GLY A 9 1.14 -67.12 29.86
C GLY A 9 1.16 -68.50 30.53
N HIS A 10 2.30 -68.97 31.06
CA HIS A 10 2.48 -70.43 31.22
C HIS A 10 2.39 -71.01 32.64
N THR A 11 2.49 -70.20 33.71
CA THR A 11 2.47 -70.73 35.09
C THR A 11 1.09 -70.75 35.76
N ARG A 12 0.05 -70.19 35.13
CA ARG A 12 -1.27 -70.05 35.78
C ARG A 12 -2.21 -71.24 35.59
N TRP A 13 -2.10 -71.99 34.49
CA TRP A 13 -2.96 -73.14 34.17
C TRP A 13 -3.16 -74.20 35.27
N PRO A 14 -2.10 -74.66 35.98
CA PRO A 14 -2.29 -75.68 37.03
C PRO A 14 -3.01 -75.14 38.26
N LEU A 15 -2.88 -73.84 38.56
CA LEU A 15 -3.58 -73.22 39.69
C LEU A 15 -5.09 -73.13 39.42
N TRP A 16 -5.51 -72.83 38.19
CA TRP A 16 -6.92 -72.80 37.80
C TRP A 16 -7.59 -74.16 37.88
N GLY A 17 -6.92 -75.19 37.36
CA GLY A 17 -7.41 -76.56 37.43
C GLY A 17 -7.65 -76.99 38.87
N LEU A 18 -6.74 -76.62 39.79
CA LEU A 18 -6.89 -76.88 41.21
C LEU A 18 -8.08 -76.16 41.85
N LEU A 19 -8.27 -74.86 41.56
CA LEU A 19 -9.37 -74.07 42.13
C LEU A 19 -10.74 -74.53 41.61
N VAL A 20 -10.86 -74.86 40.33
CA VAL A 20 -12.10 -75.43 39.74
C VAL A 20 -12.38 -76.82 40.32
N PHE A 21 -11.34 -77.63 40.51
CA PHE A 21 -11.47 -78.94 41.14
C PHE A 21 -11.96 -78.84 42.59
N CYS A 22 -11.44 -77.89 43.38
CA CYS A 22 -11.94 -77.62 44.74
C CYS A 22 -13.42 -77.18 44.75
N GLY A 23 -13.84 -76.34 43.80
CA GLY A 23 -15.26 -75.95 43.68
C GLY A 23 -16.17 -77.12 43.28
N ALA A 24 -15.69 -78.02 42.41
CA ALA A 24 -16.43 -79.24 42.08
C ALA A 24 -16.58 -80.18 43.27
N ILE A 25 -15.56 -80.27 44.14
CA ILE A 25 -15.65 -81.04 45.39
C ILE A 25 -16.69 -80.43 46.33
N SER A 26 -16.68 -79.10 46.53
CA SER A 26 -17.69 -78.40 47.35
C SER A 26 -19.11 -78.72 46.88
N LEU A 27 -19.36 -78.60 45.57
CA LEU A 27 -20.66 -78.96 44.99
C LEU A 27 -21.03 -80.42 45.23
N THR A 28 -20.08 -81.34 45.08
CA THR A 28 -20.30 -82.78 45.27
C THR A 28 -20.69 -83.10 46.71
N LEU A 29 -20.03 -82.48 47.70
CA LEU A 29 -20.36 -82.65 49.12
C LEU A 29 -21.75 -82.11 49.46
N SER A 30 -22.13 -80.97 48.89
CA SER A 30 -23.48 -80.42 49.06
C SER A 30 -24.57 -81.31 48.44
N VAL A 31 -24.29 -81.96 47.29
CA VAL A 31 -25.19 -82.94 46.68
C VAL A 31 -25.29 -84.21 47.52
N MET A 32 -24.17 -84.71 48.06
CA MET A 32 -24.17 -85.88 48.95
C MET A 32 -25.01 -85.62 50.20
N HIS A 33 -24.85 -84.45 50.84
CA HIS A 33 -25.69 -84.04 51.97
C HIS A 33 -27.18 -84.08 51.62
N ALA A 34 -27.54 -83.52 50.46
CA ALA A 34 -28.91 -83.48 49.99
C ALA A 34 -29.48 -84.89 49.74
N MET A 35 -28.68 -85.80 49.17
CA MET A 35 -29.09 -87.19 48.96
C MET A 35 -29.29 -87.93 50.29
N GLU A 36 -28.43 -87.71 51.29
CA GLU A 36 -28.59 -88.30 52.62
C GLU A 36 -29.87 -87.79 53.31
N LYS A 37 -30.17 -86.50 53.23
CA LYS A 37 -31.43 -85.94 53.77
C LYS A 37 -32.66 -86.45 53.01
N ALA A 38 -32.56 -86.62 51.70
CA ALA A 38 -33.65 -87.19 50.88
C ALA A 38 -33.92 -88.65 51.28
N ALA A 39 -32.87 -89.45 51.48
CA ALA A 39 -32.97 -90.82 51.96
C ALA A 39 -33.57 -90.92 53.38
N ALA A 40 -33.38 -89.88 54.20
CA ALA A 40 -34.01 -89.75 55.51
C ALA A 40 -35.48 -89.29 55.48
N GLY A 41 -36.07 -89.10 54.29
CA GLY A 41 -37.48 -88.74 54.12
C GLY A 41 -37.78 -87.24 54.07
N ASP A 42 -36.77 -86.37 53.93
CA ASP A 42 -37.00 -84.93 53.75
C ASP A 42 -37.38 -84.62 52.29
N GLU A 43 -38.67 -84.36 52.07
CA GLU A 43 -39.24 -84.04 50.73
C GLU A 43 -38.60 -82.80 50.09
N LEU A 44 -38.00 -81.92 50.89
CA LEU A 44 -37.33 -80.70 50.42
C LEU A 44 -35.82 -80.86 50.27
N ALA A 45 -35.26 -82.04 50.48
CA ALA A 45 -33.82 -82.26 50.49
C ALA A 45 -33.13 -81.91 49.16
N LEU A 46 -33.77 -82.20 48.02
CA LEU A 46 -33.28 -81.81 46.69
C LEU A 46 -33.25 -80.28 46.50
N VAL A 47 -34.29 -79.58 46.99
CA VAL A 47 -34.37 -78.11 46.94
C VAL A 47 -33.32 -77.48 47.85
N LYS A 48 -33.14 -78.03 49.06
CA LYS A 48 -32.08 -77.62 49.99
C LYS A 48 -30.71 -77.87 49.37
N GLY A 49 -30.48 -79.02 48.75
CA GLY A 49 -29.23 -79.33 48.05
C GLY A 49 -28.91 -78.36 46.92
N PHE A 50 -29.91 -77.99 46.13
CA PHE A 50 -29.76 -76.99 45.08
C PHE A 50 -29.43 -75.60 45.67
N LEU A 51 -30.14 -75.18 46.71
CA LEU A 51 -29.93 -73.88 47.36
C LEU A 51 -28.59 -73.80 48.13
N ILE A 52 -28.12 -74.92 48.68
CA ILE A 52 -26.88 -75.00 49.47
C ILE A 52 -25.66 -75.20 48.57
N GLY A 53 -25.79 -75.94 47.45
CA GLY A 53 -24.69 -76.21 46.53
C GLY A 53 -24.57 -75.22 45.37
N ILE A 54 -25.67 -74.93 44.67
CA ILE A 54 -25.63 -74.18 43.40
C ILE A 54 -25.80 -72.68 43.63
N ALA A 55 -26.64 -72.26 44.57
CA ALA A 55 -26.86 -70.83 44.81
C ALA A 55 -25.59 -70.07 45.23
N PRO A 56 -24.69 -70.61 46.08
CA PRO A 56 -23.43 -69.94 46.42
C PRO A 56 -22.48 -69.80 45.22
N VAL A 57 -22.45 -70.80 44.32
CA VAL A 57 -21.64 -70.75 43.09
C VAL A 57 -22.16 -69.69 42.14
N ILE A 58 -23.48 -69.61 41.95
CA ILE A 58 -24.12 -68.58 41.14
C ILE A 58 -23.87 -67.19 41.76
N ALA A 59 -24.07 -67.04 43.08
CA ALA A 59 -23.82 -65.79 43.79
C ALA A 59 -22.34 -65.37 43.70
N ALA A 60 -21.40 -66.31 43.79
CA ALA A 60 -19.97 -66.06 43.60
C ALA A 60 -19.67 -65.59 42.16
N ALA A 61 -20.29 -66.21 41.15
CA ALA A 61 -20.13 -65.81 39.76
C ALA A 61 -20.69 -64.40 39.50
N PHE A 62 -21.86 -64.07 40.04
CA PHE A 62 -22.42 -62.72 39.98
C PHE A 62 -21.56 -61.71 40.72
N LEU A 63 -21.07 -62.04 41.93
CA LEU A 63 -20.19 -61.18 42.70
C LEU A 63 -18.87 -60.92 41.96
N ALA A 64 -18.30 -61.95 41.33
CA ALA A 64 -17.08 -61.82 40.54
C ALA A 64 -17.25 -60.87 39.33
N HIS A 65 -18.43 -60.85 38.70
CA HIS A 65 -18.74 -59.91 37.62
C HIS A 65 -19.07 -58.50 38.14
N LEU A 66 -19.83 -58.39 39.23
CA LEU A 66 -20.18 -57.10 39.83
C LEU A 66 -18.96 -56.39 40.43
N LEU A 67 -17.99 -57.12 40.98
CA LEU A 67 -16.74 -56.55 41.47
C LEU A 67 -15.87 -56.01 40.33
N THR A 68 -15.92 -56.62 39.13
CA THR A 68 -15.22 -56.10 37.95
C THR A 68 -15.90 -54.91 37.29
N ASP A 69 -17.19 -54.70 37.51
CA ASP A 69 -17.93 -53.63 36.86
C ASP A 69 -17.78 -52.29 37.60
N PRO A 70 -17.13 -51.27 37.00
CA PRO A 70 -17.01 -49.95 37.61
C PRO A 70 -18.33 -49.19 37.67
N PHE A 71 -19.35 -49.60 36.89
CA PHE A 71 -20.65 -48.93 36.83
C PHE A 71 -21.70 -49.55 37.76
N ALA A 72 -21.40 -50.71 38.36
CA ALA A 72 -22.30 -51.34 39.31
C ALA A 72 -22.39 -50.55 40.63
N HIS A 73 -23.62 -50.27 41.09
CA HIS A 73 -23.87 -49.50 42.30
C HIS A 73 -23.38 -50.23 43.56
N ASN A 74 -22.75 -49.52 44.50
CA ASN A 74 -22.17 -50.12 45.73
C ASN A 74 -23.19 -50.91 46.55
N LEU A 75 -24.46 -50.48 46.56
CA LEU A 75 -25.56 -51.18 47.24
C LEU A 75 -25.85 -52.55 46.62
N LEU A 76 -25.75 -52.68 45.29
CA LEU A 76 -25.91 -53.96 44.60
C LEU A 76 -24.74 -54.89 44.93
N LYS A 77 -23.50 -54.37 44.93
CA LYS A 77 -22.30 -55.12 45.33
C LYS A 77 -22.42 -55.65 46.76
N ALA A 78 -22.85 -54.79 47.70
CA ALA A 78 -23.09 -55.16 49.09
C ALA A 78 -24.22 -56.19 49.23
N GLY A 79 -25.33 -56.02 48.51
CA GLY A 79 -26.46 -56.95 48.53
C GLY A 79 -26.09 -58.34 48.04
N VAL A 80 -25.41 -58.44 46.89
CA VAL A 80 -24.92 -59.73 46.36
C VAL A 80 -23.84 -60.34 47.27
N GLY A 81 -22.97 -59.51 47.85
CA GLY A 81 -21.99 -59.96 48.85
C GLY A 81 -22.64 -60.58 50.09
N LEU A 82 -23.74 -59.99 50.59
CA LEU A 82 -24.47 -60.50 51.75
C LEU A 82 -25.17 -61.82 51.45
N VAL A 83 -25.81 -61.93 50.27
CA VAL A 83 -26.42 -63.19 49.80
C VAL A 83 -25.35 -64.29 49.65
N PHE A 84 -24.18 -63.94 49.13
CA PHE A 84 -23.07 -64.86 48.99
C PHE A 84 -22.56 -65.37 50.34
N VAL A 85 -22.31 -64.49 51.32
CA VAL A 85 -21.89 -64.87 52.68
C VAL A 85 -22.95 -65.75 53.37
N GLY A 86 -24.23 -65.42 53.21
CA GLY A 86 -25.33 -66.24 53.71
C GLY A 86 -25.37 -67.63 53.08
N GLY A 87 -25.18 -67.71 51.75
CA GLY A 87 -25.08 -68.97 51.02
C GLY A 87 -23.89 -69.82 51.46
N MET A 88 -22.71 -69.21 51.64
CA MET A 88 -21.52 -69.88 52.20
C MET A 88 -21.79 -70.43 53.60
N ALA A 89 -22.42 -69.67 54.49
CA ALA A 89 -22.71 -70.15 55.85
C ALA A 89 -23.60 -71.40 55.84
N LEU A 90 -24.60 -71.43 54.94
CA LEU A 90 -25.47 -72.60 54.75
C LEU A 90 -24.72 -73.79 54.12
N SER A 91 -23.86 -73.52 53.13
CA SER A 91 -22.96 -74.49 52.50
C SER A 91 -22.04 -75.15 53.53
N VAL A 92 -21.32 -74.35 54.33
CA VAL A 92 -20.40 -74.82 55.35
C VAL A 92 -21.10 -75.69 56.38
N ASN A 93 -22.29 -75.29 56.85
CA ASN A 93 -23.05 -76.07 57.84
C ASN A 93 -23.48 -77.44 57.27
N ALA A 94 -23.93 -77.48 56.01
CA ALA A 94 -24.32 -78.72 55.36
C ALA A 94 -23.12 -79.65 55.09
N GLN A 95 -22.01 -79.09 54.61
CA GLN A 95 -20.79 -79.84 54.34
C GLN A 95 -20.12 -80.33 55.62
N GLN A 96 -20.24 -79.59 56.73
CA GLN A 96 -19.74 -80.01 58.03
C GLN A 96 -20.35 -81.36 58.44
N GLU A 97 -21.66 -81.55 58.28
CA GLU A 97 -22.33 -82.82 58.62
C GLU A 97 -21.79 -84.00 57.79
N VAL A 98 -21.46 -83.76 56.53
CA VAL A 98 -20.90 -84.79 55.63
C VAL A 98 -19.42 -85.06 55.93
N VAL A 99 -18.64 -84.04 56.27
CA VAL A 99 -17.19 -84.15 56.46
C VAL A 99 -16.83 -84.67 57.86
N LEU A 100 -17.66 -84.39 58.87
CA LEU A 100 -17.38 -84.74 60.28
C LEU A 100 -17.02 -86.22 60.51
N PRO A 101 -17.69 -87.20 59.87
CA PRO A 101 -17.32 -88.62 59.97
C PRO A 101 -15.92 -88.93 59.42
N PHE A 102 -15.48 -88.22 58.37
CA PHE A 102 -14.19 -88.45 57.72
C PHE A 102 -13.01 -87.86 58.51
N VAL A 103 -13.25 -86.81 59.30
CA VAL A 103 -12.21 -86.15 60.13
C VAL A 103 -12.22 -86.63 61.58
N SER A 104 -12.74 -87.83 61.83
CA SER A 104 -12.78 -88.46 63.17
C SER A 104 -13.45 -87.59 64.23
N GLY A 105 -14.50 -86.83 63.86
CA GLY A 105 -15.23 -85.96 64.80
C GLY A 105 -14.55 -84.63 65.11
N ASN A 106 -13.44 -84.27 64.46
CA ASN A 106 -12.80 -82.98 64.64
C ASN A 106 -13.63 -81.86 63.99
N HIS A 107 -14.40 -81.14 64.82
CA HIS A 107 -15.30 -80.08 64.39
C HIS A 107 -14.57 -78.90 63.73
N PHE A 108 -13.34 -78.60 64.15
CA PHE A 108 -12.55 -77.51 63.56
C PHE A 108 -12.21 -77.82 62.09
N LEU A 109 -11.73 -79.03 61.80
CA LEU A 109 -11.42 -79.44 60.42
C LEU A 109 -12.68 -79.56 59.57
N ALA A 110 -13.79 -80.04 60.15
CA ALA A 110 -15.07 -80.15 59.46
C ALA A 110 -15.67 -78.78 59.05
N ILE A 111 -15.32 -77.70 59.74
CA ILE A 111 -15.72 -76.32 59.39
C ILE A 111 -14.69 -75.67 58.46
N LEU A 112 -13.41 -75.80 58.76
CA LEU A 112 -12.34 -75.14 58.01
C LEU A 112 -12.26 -75.64 56.57
N PHE A 113 -12.44 -76.95 56.36
CA PHE A 113 -12.32 -77.56 55.04
C PHE A 113 -13.35 -77.02 54.02
N PRO A 114 -14.66 -76.98 54.31
CA PRO A 114 -15.67 -76.29 53.50
C PRO A 114 -15.34 -74.83 53.19
N ILE A 115 -14.90 -74.07 54.19
CA ILE A 115 -14.55 -72.65 54.01
C ILE A 115 -13.44 -72.49 52.99
N VAL A 116 -12.38 -73.31 53.08
CA VAL A 116 -11.26 -73.26 52.13
C VAL A 116 -11.71 -73.62 50.71
N LEU A 117 -12.59 -74.61 50.55
CA LEU A 117 -13.13 -74.98 49.24
C LEU A 117 -13.98 -73.86 48.63
N ASP A 118 -14.88 -73.26 49.40
CA ASP A 118 -15.72 -72.16 48.90
C ASP A 118 -14.88 -70.91 48.57
N LEU A 119 -13.90 -70.56 49.41
CA LEU A 119 -12.99 -69.43 49.16
C LEU A 119 -12.14 -69.67 47.89
N SER A 120 -11.69 -70.91 47.67
CA SER A 120 -10.95 -71.29 46.47
C SER A 120 -11.78 -71.11 45.20
N THR A 121 -13.08 -71.42 45.27
CA THR A 121 -14.04 -71.24 44.17
C THR A 121 -14.23 -69.77 43.84
N VAL A 122 -14.35 -68.91 44.86
CA VAL A 122 -14.43 -67.45 44.68
C VAL A 122 -13.17 -66.91 44.01
N MET A 123 -11.99 -67.33 44.47
CA MET A 123 -10.72 -66.89 43.89
C MET A 123 -10.57 -67.34 42.42
N ALA A 124 -11.04 -68.55 42.08
CA ALA A 124 -11.14 -68.98 40.69
C ALA A 124 -12.08 -68.09 39.87
N LEU A 125 -13.27 -67.78 40.38
CA LEU A 125 -14.25 -66.98 39.64
C LEU A 125 -13.80 -65.52 39.45
N LEU A 126 -13.21 -64.91 40.47
CA LEU A 126 -12.64 -63.55 40.41
C LEU A 126 -11.47 -63.45 39.43
N ALA A 127 -10.63 -64.47 39.41
CA ALA A 127 -9.56 -64.51 38.46
C ALA A 127 -10.14 -64.67 37.03
N LEU A 128 -11.15 -65.55 36.83
CA LEU A 128 -11.78 -65.81 35.52
C LEU A 128 -12.48 -64.55 34.97
N SER A 129 -13.11 -63.75 35.84
CA SER A 129 -13.73 -62.49 35.46
C SER A 129 -12.73 -61.39 35.10
N GLY A 130 -11.42 -61.63 35.28
CA GLY A 130 -10.37 -60.73 34.80
C GLY A 130 -10.11 -59.52 35.70
N VAL A 131 -10.58 -59.52 36.95
CA VAL A 131 -10.37 -58.43 37.95
C VAL A 131 -8.90 -58.01 38.04
N GLY A 132 -7.98 -58.99 38.03
CA GLY A 132 -6.55 -58.73 38.10
C GLY A 132 -5.95 -58.09 36.83
N TYR A 133 -6.58 -58.26 35.67
CA TYR A 133 -6.11 -57.68 34.40
C TYR A 133 -6.67 -56.27 34.18
N THR A 134 -7.93 -56.03 34.56
CA THR A 134 -8.56 -54.71 34.40
C THR A 134 -7.97 -53.67 35.34
N TYR A 135 -7.66 -54.04 36.58
CA TYR A 135 -7.01 -53.14 37.54
C TYR A 135 -5.60 -52.73 37.10
N ASN A 136 -4.79 -53.68 36.63
CA ASN A 136 -3.44 -53.41 36.14
C ASN A 136 -3.44 -52.54 34.88
N ARG A 137 -4.44 -52.73 33.99
CA ARG A 137 -4.60 -51.91 32.79
C ARG A 137 -5.00 -50.47 33.11
N ALA A 138 -5.84 -50.26 34.12
CA ALA A 138 -6.22 -48.91 34.56
C ALA A 138 -5.01 -48.13 35.11
N LEU A 139 -4.22 -48.77 35.98
CA LEU A 139 -2.96 -48.22 36.50
C LEU A 139 -1.97 -47.89 35.38
N GLN A 140 -1.78 -48.80 34.42
CA GLN A 140 -0.91 -48.55 33.26
C GLN A 140 -1.39 -47.37 32.41
N MET A 141 -2.70 -47.21 32.22
CA MET A 141 -3.25 -46.09 31.45
C MET A 141 -3.10 -44.76 32.20
N GLU A 142 -3.15 -44.78 33.53
CA GLU A 142 -2.94 -43.60 34.37
C GLU A 142 -1.47 -43.16 34.36
N GLU A 143 -0.53 -44.10 34.46
CA GLU A 143 0.90 -43.85 34.28
C GLU A 143 1.21 -43.31 32.87
N LEU A 144 0.66 -43.93 31.83
CA LEU A 144 0.86 -43.47 30.44
C LEU A 144 0.29 -42.06 30.22
N ARG A 145 -0.84 -41.75 30.87
CA ARG A 145 -1.46 -40.42 30.80
C ARG A 145 -0.59 -39.37 31.50
N ALA A 146 -0.05 -39.69 32.67
CA ALA A 146 0.84 -38.80 33.40
C ALA A 146 2.14 -38.51 32.61
N GLU A 147 2.64 -39.48 31.85
CA GLU A 147 3.83 -39.30 31.02
C GLU A 147 3.55 -38.51 29.72
N LEU A 148 2.42 -38.78 29.06
CA LEU A 148 2.08 -38.15 27.77
C LEU A 148 1.50 -36.75 27.90
N GLN A 149 0.83 -36.42 29.00
CA GLN A 149 0.20 -35.13 29.21
C GLN A 149 1.17 -33.93 29.09
N PRO A 150 2.35 -33.91 29.74
CA PRO A 150 3.28 -32.77 29.60
C PRO A 150 3.86 -32.63 28.18
N ILE A 151 3.99 -33.74 27.45
CA ILE A 151 4.46 -33.73 26.06
C ILE A 151 3.40 -33.07 25.16
N LEU A 152 2.14 -33.49 25.31
CA LEU A 152 1.03 -32.96 24.54
C LEU A 152 0.80 -31.47 24.83
N GLU A 153 0.90 -31.08 26.10
CA GLU A 153 0.79 -29.67 26.52
C GLU A 153 1.90 -28.81 25.91
N ARG A 154 3.15 -29.28 25.91
CA ARG A 154 4.26 -28.57 25.24
C ARG A 154 4.05 -28.45 23.74
N GLU A 155 3.59 -29.52 23.09
CA GLU A 155 3.35 -29.52 21.64
C GLU A 155 2.21 -28.58 21.25
N LEU A 156 1.12 -28.56 22.04
CA LEU A 156 0.01 -27.63 21.87
C LEU A 156 0.45 -26.19 22.10
N GLN A 157 1.18 -25.90 23.18
CA GLN A 157 1.72 -24.56 23.44
C GLN A 157 2.63 -24.10 22.30
N GLY A 158 3.49 -24.97 21.78
CA GLY A 158 4.33 -24.69 20.62
C GLY A 158 3.51 -24.35 19.37
N LYS A 159 2.47 -25.14 19.06
CA LYS A 159 1.57 -24.90 17.91
C LYS A 159 0.80 -23.57 18.07
N PHE A 160 0.27 -23.30 19.25
CA PHE A 160 -0.43 -22.04 19.53
C PHE A 160 0.49 -20.82 19.40
N ALA A 161 1.74 -20.90 19.89
CA ALA A 161 2.69 -19.81 19.76
C ALA A 161 3.04 -19.51 18.29
N VAL A 162 3.24 -20.56 17.48
CA VAL A 162 3.50 -20.41 16.03
C VAL A 162 2.29 -19.81 15.30
N GLU A 163 1.08 -20.30 15.58
CA GLU A 163 -0.13 -19.75 14.97
C GLU A 163 -0.38 -18.29 15.38
N GLN A 164 -0.15 -17.95 16.64
CA GLN A 164 -0.27 -16.57 17.12
C GLN A 164 0.74 -15.66 16.44
N ALA A 165 2.02 -16.06 16.38
CA ALA A 165 3.05 -15.28 15.69
C ALA A 165 2.71 -15.06 14.21
N ALA A 166 2.22 -16.09 13.51
CA ALA A 166 1.80 -15.98 12.11
C ALA A 166 0.58 -15.06 11.92
N ARG A 167 -0.38 -15.06 12.86
CA ARG A 167 -1.53 -14.14 12.84
C ARG A 167 -1.09 -12.70 13.11
N GLU A 168 -0.21 -12.48 14.08
CA GLU A 168 0.33 -11.15 14.36
C GLU A 168 1.11 -10.58 13.18
N GLU A 169 1.92 -11.39 12.51
CA GLU A 169 2.68 -10.97 11.33
C GLU A 169 1.75 -10.58 10.18
N LYS A 170 0.71 -11.39 9.92
CA LYS A 170 -0.32 -11.05 8.92
C LYS A 170 -1.04 -9.76 9.26
N LEU A 171 -1.49 -9.58 10.51
CA LEU A 171 -2.15 -8.36 10.96
C LEU A 171 -1.22 -7.14 10.85
N ARG A 172 0.05 -7.26 11.21
CA ARG A 172 1.04 -6.18 11.02
C ARG A 172 1.21 -5.83 9.54
N ALA A 173 1.29 -6.82 8.65
CA ALA A 173 1.43 -6.61 7.22
C ALA A 173 0.18 -5.94 6.61
N GLU A 174 -1.02 -6.39 6.99
CA GLU A 174 -2.28 -5.79 6.56
C GLU A 174 -2.41 -4.34 7.06
N LEU A 175 -2.10 -4.10 8.33
CA LEU A 175 -2.16 -2.77 8.92
C LEU A 175 -1.11 -1.82 8.31
N GLY A 176 0.06 -2.34 7.94
CA GLY A 176 1.07 -1.60 7.17
C GLY A 176 0.55 -1.20 5.79
N ARG A 177 0.02 -2.16 5.01
CA ARG A 177 -0.53 -1.88 3.67
C ARG A 177 -1.68 -0.89 3.69
N ASN A 178 -2.59 -1.02 4.66
CA ASN A 178 -3.72 -0.09 4.81
C ASN A 178 -3.23 1.32 5.13
N LYS A 179 -2.26 1.47 6.04
CA LYS A 179 -1.66 2.77 6.34
C LYS A 179 -0.96 3.37 5.13
N ASP A 180 -0.21 2.58 4.37
CA ASP A 180 0.48 3.08 3.19
C ASP A 180 -0.52 3.53 2.11
N ALA A 181 -1.63 2.80 1.94
CA ALA A 181 -2.72 3.18 1.04
C ALA A 181 -3.41 4.47 1.48
N GLU A 182 -3.76 4.59 2.76
CA GLU A 182 -4.39 5.79 3.34
C GLU A 182 -3.47 7.01 3.24
N ILE A 183 -2.17 6.84 3.51
CA ILE A 183 -1.18 7.92 3.32
C ILE A 183 -1.07 8.33 1.85
N ALA A 184 -1.11 7.37 0.92
CA ALA A 184 -1.05 7.66 -0.50
C ALA A 184 -2.30 8.42 -0.98
N GLU A 185 -3.48 8.04 -0.48
CA GLU A 185 -4.75 8.72 -0.75
C GLU A 185 -4.76 10.14 -0.19
N LEU A 186 -4.42 10.32 1.09
CA LEU A 186 -4.29 11.65 1.71
C LEU A 186 -3.29 12.55 0.99
N ARG A 187 -2.15 12.01 0.53
CA ARG A 187 -1.17 12.78 -0.25
C ARG A 187 -1.72 13.20 -1.60
N ARG A 188 -2.54 12.35 -2.23
CA ARG A 188 -3.18 12.66 -3.50
C ARG A 188 -4.23 13.74 -3.31
N GLU A 189 -5.10 13.61 -2.31
CA GLU A 189 -6.11 14.63 -1.96
C GLU A 189 -5.45 15.97 -1.67
N LEU A 190 -4.41 15.99 -0.82
CA LEU A 190 -3.67 17.22 -0.50
C LEU A 190 -3.00 17.84 -1.74
N ALA A 191 -2.49 17.01 -2.66
CA ALA A 191 -1.90 17.50 -3.91
C ALA A 191 -2.95 18.04 -4.88
N GLU A 192 -4.15 17.45 -4.93
CA GLU A 192 -5.26 17.92 -5.73
C GLU A 192 -5.80 19.26 -5.16
N GLU A 193 -6.00 19.36 -3.84
CA GLU A 193 -6.42 20.59 -3.16
C GLU A 193 -5.40 21.73 -3.33
N HIS A 194 -4.12 21.49 -3.06
CA HIS A 194 -3.11 22.52 -3.29
C HIS A 194 -2.94 22.86 -4.77
N GLY A 195 -3.15 21.88 -5.67
CA GLY A 195 -3.12 22.10 -7.10
C GLY A 195 -4.24 23.05 -7.56
N THR A 196 -5.45 22.89 -7.04
CA THR A 196 -6.58 23.78 -7.34
C THR A 196 -6.38 25.16 -6.72
N GLU A 197 -5.96 25.24 -5.45
CA GLU A 197 -5.66 26.52 -4.79
C GLU A 197 -4.58 27.31 -5.54
N LEU A 198 -3.47 26.66 -5.92
CA LEU A 198 -2.41 27.30 -6.69
C LEU A 198 -2.88 27.75 -8.07
N ALA A 199 -3.74 26.96 -8.74
CA ALA A 199 -4.32 27.33 -10.02
C ALA A 199 -5.23 28.56 -9.90
N GLU A 200 -6.06 28.62 -8.85
CA GLU A 200 -6.93 29.76 -8.55
C GLU A 200 -6.13 31.02 -8.23
N VAL A 201 -5.13 30.92 -7.35
CA VAL A 201 -4.23 32.04 -7.02
C VAL A 201 -3.50 32.53 -8.27
N ARG A 202 -2.97 31.62 -9.09
CA ARG A 202 -2.27 31.98 -10.34
C ARG A 202 -3.20 32.66 -11.33
N ARG A 203 -4.44 32.19 -11.45
CA ARG A 203 -5.46 32.81 -12.29
C ARG A 203 -5.80 34.21 -11.77
N GLY A 204 -6.05 34.37 -10.47
CA GLY A 204 -6.30 35.66 -9.84
C GLY A 204 -5.18 36.66 -10.09
N LEU A 205 -3.93 36.25 -9.88
CA LEU A 205 -2.75 37.09 -10.14
C LEU A 205 -2.65 37.50 -11.62
N THR A 206 -2.92 36.57 -12.54
CA THR A 206 -2.85 36.85 -13.98
C THR A 206 -3.96 37.83 -14.40
N GLU A 207 -5.17 37.67 -13.87
CA GLU A 207 -6.29 38.58 -14.12
C GLU A 207 -6.03 39.98 -13.54
N GLU A 208 -5.45 40.06 -12.34
CA GLU A 208 -5.07 41.32 -11.70
C GLU A 208 -3.97 42.04 -12.49
N GLN A 209 -2.88 41.34 -12.83
CA GLN A 209 -1.81 41.88 -13.67
C GLN A 209 -2.34 42.32 -15.04
N GLY A 210 -3.23 41.54 -15.65
CA GLY A 210 -3.88 41.91 -16.92
C GLY A 210 -4.69 43.19 -16.82
N ARG A 211 -5.43 43.38 -15.72
CA ARG A 211 -6.18 44.62 -15.44
C ARG A 211 -5.25 45.81 -15.20
N GLU A 212 -4.16 45.63 -14.47
CA GLU A 212 -3.18 46.70 -14.24
C GLU A 212 -2.47 47.12 -15.53
N LEU A 213 -2.06 46.16 -16.37
CA LEU A 213 -1.49 46.43 -17.69
C LEU A 213 -2.48 47.16 -18.59
N ALA A 214 -3.76 46.75 -18.60
CA ALA A 214 -4.80 47.45 -19.36
C ALA A 214 -4.98 48.91 -18.89
N LYS A 215 -4.96 49.15 -17.57
CA LYS A 215 -5.02 50.51 -17.00
C LYS A 215 -3.80 51.35 -17.40
N LEU A 216 -2.60 50.78 -17.34
CA LEU A 216 -1.37 51.47 -17.75
C LEU A 216 -1.38 51.79 -19.25
N GLN A 217 -1.81 50.85 -20.09
CA GLN A 217 -1.94 51.07 -21.53
C GLN A 217 -2.97 52.16 -21.84
N GLN A 218 -4.12 52.14 -21.16
CA GLN A 218 -5.14 53.17 -21.30
C GLN A 218 -4.58 54.54 -20.89
N ALA A 219 -3.97 54.65 -19.71
CA ALA A 219 -3.37 55.89 -19.23
C ALA A 219 -2.30 56.42 -20.19
N HIS A 220 -1.43 55.55 -20.71
CA HIS A 220 -0.42 55.93 -21.69
C HIS A 220 -1.03 56.36 -23.03
N SER A 221 -2.12 55.72 -23.46
CA SER A 221 -2.85 56.11 -24.67
C SER A 221 -3.55 57.47 -24.51
N GLU A 222 -4.10 57.75 -23.33
CA GLU A 222 -4.70 59.03 -22.98
C GLU A 222 -3.62 60.12 -22.97
N GLU A 223 -2.48 59.88 -22.32
CA GLU A 223 -1.35 60.80 -22.30
C GLU A 223 -0.81 61.10 -23.71
N LEU A 224 -0.64 60.07 -24.56
CA LEU A 224 -0.25 60.27 -25.96
C LEU A 224 -1.27 61.11 -26.73
N SER A 225 -2.57 60.89 -26.49
CA SER A 225 -3.62 61.66 -27.15
C SER A 225 -3.63 63.12 -26.70
N GLU A 226 -3.36 63.38 -25.41
CA GLU A 226 -3.21 64.74 -24.86
C GLU A 226 -1.97 65.43 -25.43
N GLN A 227 -0.83 64.75 -25.50
CA GLN A 227 0.39 65.26 -26.13
C GLN A 227 0.18 65.57 -27.62
N GLU A 228 -0.52 64.70 -28.36
CA GLU A 228 -0.84 64.94 -29.76
C GLU A 228 -1.75 66.16 -29.93
N GLN A 229 -2.78 66.30 -29.10
CA GLN A 229 -3.65 67.48 -29.11
C GLN A 229 -2.88 68.76 -28.77
N ALA A 230 -2.00 68.72 -27.77
CA ALA A 230 -1.14 69.84 -27.41
C ALA A 230 -0.22 70.24 -28.57
N LEU A 231 0.46 69.28 -29.19
CA LEU A 231 1.31 69.52 -30.37
C LEU A 231 0.51 70.09 -31.54
N ARG A 232 -0.68 69.55 -31.84
CA ARG A 232 -1.55 70.09 -32.88
C ARG A 232 -1.95 71.54 -32.58
N GLY A 233 -2.25 71.87 -31.32
CA GLY A 233 -2.51 73.24 -30.88
C GLY A 233 -1.31 74.17 -31.07
N GLU A 234 -0.11 73.71 -30.70
CA GLU A 234 1.14 74.45 -30.93
C GLU A 234 1.41 74.66 -32.42
N PHE A 235 1.25 73.62 -33.25
CA PHE A 235 1.41 73.71 -34.70
C PHE A 235 0.42 74.69 -35.31
N ALA A 236 -0.86 74.65 -34.93
CA ALA A 236 -1.85 75.60 -35.39
C ALA A 236 -1.48 77.04 -35.00
N THR A 237 -0.99 77.24 -33.78
CA THR A 237 -0.55 78.55 -33.30
C THR A 237 0.66 79.07 -34.08
N ARG A 238 1.68 78.23 -34.28
CA ARG A 238 2.88 78.56 -35.07
C ARG A 238 2.52 78.81 -36.54
N TRP A 239 1.61 78.03 -37.10
CA TRP A 239 1.14 78.19 -38.48
C TRP A 239 0.45 79.54 -38.65
N ASN A 240 -0.51 79.88 -37.79
CA ASN A 240 -1.20 81.16 -37.83
C ASN A 240 -0.24 82.34 -37.65
N GLN A 241 0.77 82.20 -36.78
CA GLN A 241 1.83 83.20 -36.63
C GLN A 241 2.68 83.35 -37.90
N ALA A 242 3.08 82.24 -38.53
CA ALA A 242 3.84 82.24 -39.78
C ALA A 242 3.02 82.85 -40.93
N GLU A 243 1.75 82.50 -41.06
CA GLU A 243 0.83 83.06 -42.06
C GLU A 243 0.66 84.57 -41.87
N ALA A 244 0.48 85.03 -40.62
CA ALA A 244 0.40 86.46 -40.31
C ALA A 244 1.71 87.19 -40.62
N GLN A 245 2.87 86.57 -40.39
CA GLN A 245 4.18 87.13 -40.75
C GLN A 245 4.37 87.21 -42.26
N ILE A 246 4.02 86.16 -43.01
CA ILE A 246 4.08 86.13 -44.47
C ILE A 246 3.15 87.20 -45.05
N ARG A 247 1.94 87.34 -44.50
CA ARG A 247 1.00 88.38 -44.94
C ARG A 247 1.55 89.78 -44.70
N LYS A 248 2.09 90.07 -43.52
CA LYS A 248 2.74 91.35 -43.23
C LYS A 248 3.96 91.60 -44.12
N ALA A 249 4.77 90.57 -44.38
CA ALA A 249 5.92 90.66 -45.28
C ALA A 249 5.46 90.97 -46.72
N ALA A 250 4.44 90.27 -47.21
CA ALA A 250 3.85 90.50 -48.53
C ALA A 250 3.24 91.90 -48.64
N GLU A 251 2.49 92.36 -47.62
CA GLU A 251 1.97 93.73 -47.54
C GLU A 251 3.12 94.75 -47.61
N SER A 252 4.16 94.59 -46.79
CA SER A 252 5.33 95.47 -46.81
C SER A 252 6.10 95.45 -48.14
N GLU A 253 6.18 94.29 -48.81
CA GLU A 253 6.83 94.16 -50.11
C GLU A 253 5.98 94.83 -51.20
N THR A 254 4.65 94.68 -51.14
CA THR A 254 3.76 95.40 -52.06
C THR A 254 3.82 96.90 -51.86
N GLU A 255 3.88 97.39 -50.62
CA GLU A 255 4.07 98.81 -50.32
C GLU A 255 5.41 99.32 -50.86
N ALA A 256 6.49 98.56 -50.65
CA ALA A 256 7.81 98.89 -51.20
C ALA A 256 7.81 98.92 -52.73
N ARG A 257 7.13 97.97 -53.39
CA ARG A 257 6.99 97.94 -54.86
C ARG A 257 6.12 99.10 -55.37
N VAL A 258 5.06 99.47 -54.66
CA VAL A 258 4.24 100.64 -54.99
C VAL A 258 5.05 101.92 -54.84
N GLN A 259 5.81 102.08 -53.75
CA GLN A 259 6.71 103.22 -53.57
C GLN A 259 7.78 103.30 -54.66
N GLN A 260 8.41 102.17 -55.01
CA GLN A 260 9.35 102.10 -56.13
C GLN A 260 8.70 102.43 -57.47
N ALA A 261 7.47 101.98 -57.71
CA ALA A 261 6.70 102.31 -58.91
C ALA A 261 6.34 103.80 -58.97
N VAL A 262 6.01 104.42 -57.83
CA VAL A 262 5.78 105.87 -57.73
C VAL A 262 7.06 106.64 -58.01
N ILE A 263 8.19 106.27 -57.41
CA ILE A 263 9.51 106.88 -57.68
C ILE A 263 9.89 106.72 -59.17
N ALA A 264 9.64 105.55 -59.77
CA ALA A 264 9.90 105.30 -61.18
C ALA A 264 8.93 106.07 -62.10
N ALA A 265 7.68 106.27 -61.70
CA ALA A 265 6.71 107.09 -62.41
C ALA A 265 7.07 108.58 -62.33
N GLU A 266 7.50 109.08 -61.17
CA GLU A 266 8.06 110.44 -61.03
C GLU A 266 9.33 110.61 -61.87
N ALA A 267 10.20 109.60 -61.93
CA ALA A 267 11.38 109.60 -62.80
C ALA A 267 11.01 109.60 -64.29
N ARG A 268 9.94 108.89 -64.69
CA ARG A 268 9.41 108.88 -66.06
C ARG A 268 8.73 110.21 -66.43
N VAL A 269 7.99 110.84 -65.53
CA VAL A 269 7.42 112.18 -65.74
C VAL A 269 8.52 113.25 -65.84
N ARG A 270 9.61 113.12 -65.06
CA ARG A 270 10.81 113.96 -65.23
C ARG A 270 11.53 113.73 -66.56
N LEU A 271 11.54 112.51 -67.08
CA LEU A 271 12.12 112.18 -68.39
C LEU A 271 11.23 112.64 -69.55
N GLU A 272 9.90 112.56 -69.45
CA GLU A 272 8.97 113.02 -70.50
C GLU A 272 8.89 114.56 -70.61
N LEU A 273 9.25 115.32 -69.57
CA LEU A 273 9.42 116.77 -69.63
C LEU A 273 10.74 117.23 -70.27
N THR A 274 11.68 116.32 -70.54
CA THR A 274 12.97 116.64 -71.15
C THR A 274 13.31 115.69 -72.29
N LYS A 275 13.08 116.19 -73.51
CA LYS A 275 13.64 115.74 -74.80
C LYS A 275 12.98 114.55 -75.50
N ASN A 276 12.13 114.95 -76.45
CA ASN A 276 12.32 114.63 -77.86
C ASN A 276 13.80 114.44 -78.22
N GLY A 277 14.11 113.32 -78.85
CA GLY A 277 15.21 113.24 -79.81
C GLY A 277 16.37 112.34 -79.44
N THR A 278 16.53 111.33 -80.30
CA THR A 278 17.75 110.68 -80.76
C THR A 278 18.21 109.39 -80.08
N ALA A 279 18.28 108.37 -80.94
CA ALA A 279 19.00 107.12 -80.80
C ALA A 279 20.51 107.32 -80.68
N SER A 280 21.22 106.37 -80.06
CA SER A 280 22.39 105.68 -80.61
C SER A 280 23.04 104.74 -79.58
N LYS A 281 23.78 103.77 -80.11
CA LYS A 281 24.37 102.56 -79.54
C LYS A 281 25.59 102.78 -78.63
N GLY A 282 25.84 101.76 -77.79
CA GLY A 282 27.18 101.26 -77.41
C GLY A 282 27.76 101.91 -76.16
N ARG A 283 28.55 101.23 -75.32
CA ARG A 283 29.33 100.00 -75.49
C ARG A 283 29.84 99.58 -74.09
N GLN A 284 30.05 98.26 -73.91
CA GLN A 284 31.11 97.56 -73.14
C GLN A 284 31.91 98.35 -72.07
N ARG A 285 32.17 97.80 -70.88
CA ARG A 285 32.97 96.58 -70.61
C ARG A 285 32.88 96.31 -69.09
N ALA A 286 32.63 95.06 -68.67
CA ALA A 286 33.60 94.15 -68.03
C ALA A 286 34.05 94.60 -66.62
N ILE A 287 34.13 93.78 -65.58
CA ILE A 287 34.91 92.54 -65.41
C ILE A 287 34.38 91.90 -64.10
N GLY A 288 33.97 90.63 -64.07
CA GLY A 288 34.77 89.53 -63.51
C GLY A 288 34.13 88.99 -62.21
N ARG A 289 34.40 87.78 -61.71
CA ARG A 289 35.21 86.63 -62.12
C ARG A 289 34.98 85.53 -61.06
N GLY A 290 35.05 84.26 -61.46
CA GLY A 290 35.20 83.08 -60.57
C GLY A 290 34.07 82.07 -60.75
N ALA A 291 34.13 81.06 -61.65
CA ALA A 291 35.04 79.89 -61.68
C ALA A 291 34.84 79.01 -60.42
N LYS A 292 34.54 77.70 -60.46
CA LYS A 292 35.04 76.62 -61.33
C LYS A 292 34.16 75.34 -61.21
N THR A 293 34.17 74.56 -62.30
CA THR A 293 34.28 73.07 -62.42
C THR A 293 33.31 72.10 -61.73
N GLU A 294 32.80 71.20 -62.59
CA GLU A 294 32.72 69.73 -62.42
C GLU A 294 31.94 69.14 -61.23
N SER A 295 30.83 68.46 -61.55
CA SER A 295 30.71 67.00 -61.46
C SER A 295 29.22 66.62 -61.40
N LYS A 296 28.83 65.59 -62.15
CA LYS A 296 27.57 64.87 -61.89
C LYS A 296 27.65 64.36 -60.45
N PRO A 297 26.61 64.46 -59.60
CA PRO A 297 26.65 63.79 -58.32
C PRO A 297 26.56 62.29 -58.57
N GLN A 298 27.71 61.62 -58.70
CA GLN A 298 27.80 60.22 -58.37
C GLN A 298 27.53 60.17 -56.86
N VAL A 299 26.27 59.92 -56.49
CA VAL A 299 25.90 59.60 -55.11
C VAL A 299 26.88 58.54 -54.62
N SER A 300 27.69 58.89 -53.61
CA SER A 300 28.75 58.00 -53.15
C SER A 300 28.11 56.71 -52.65
N MET A 301 28.81 55.58 -52.77
CA MET A 301 28.27 54.31 -52.28
C MET A 301 27.89 54.38 -50.79
N ARG A 302 28.54 55.25 -50.01
CA ARG A 302 28.24 55.51 -48.61
C ARG A 302 26.87 56.18 -48.42
N ASP A 303 26.55 57.19 -49.22
CA ASP A 303 25.26 57.90 -49.13
C ASP A 303 24.08 57.01 -49.56
N ARG A 304 24.31 56.09 -50.52
CA ARG A 304 23.33 55.06 -50.88
C ARG A 304 23.17 54.01 -49.78
N ALA A 305 24.26 53.60 -49.15
CA ALA A 305 24.21 52.67 -48.02
C ALA A 305 23.43 53.25 -46.83
N GLU A 306 23.63 54.54 -46.53
CA GLU A 306 22.91 55.24 -45.47
C GLU A 306 21.40 55.30 -45.75
N ALA A 307 21.01 55.66 -46.98
CA ALA A 307 19.60 55.70 -47.36
C ALA A 307 18.91 54.32 -47.27
N LEU A 308 19.60 53.25 -47.68
CA LEU A 308 19.05 51.89 -47.62
C LEU A 308 18.95 51.37 -46.18
N LEU A 309 19.96 51.60 -45.34
CA LEU A 309 19.94 51.20 -43.92
C LEU A 309 18.90 51.99 -43.12
N ARG A 310 18.62 53.25 -43.50
CA ARG A 310 17.57 54.05 -42.87
C ARG A 310 16.16 53.52 -43.18
N ASN A 311 15.96 53.00 -44.39
CA ASN A 311 14.68 52.44 -44.82
C ASN A 311 14.49 50.98 -44.40
N THR A 312 15.59 50.25 -44.17
CA THR A 312 15.56 48.83 -43.79
C THR A 312 16.65 48.57 -42.74
N PRO A 313 16.38 48.87 -41.46
CA PRO A 313 17.39 48.81 -40.41
C PRO A 313 17.92 47.40 -40.16
N ASP A 314 17.18 46.35 -40.57
CA ASP A 314 17.55 44.95 -40.36
C ASP A 314 18.36 44.29 -41.48
N MET A 315 18.68 45.03 -42.54
CA MET A 315 19.38 44.51 -43.71
C MET A 315 20.78 43.94 -43.38
N THR A 316 21.11 42.77 -43.95
CA THR A 316 22.39 42.08 -43.71
C THR A 316 23.51 42.64 -44.60
N ALA A 317 24.78 42.39 -44.25
CA ALA A 317 25.93 42.83 -45.05
C ALA A 317 25.94 42.22 -46.46
N ARG A 318 25.37 41.02 -46.66
CA ARG A 318 25.27 40.35 -47.97
C ARG A 318 24.21 41.01 -48.85
N ASP A 319 23.07 41.40 -48.26
CA ASP A 319 21.99 42.07 -48.98
C ASP A 319 22.42 43.49 -49.38
N LEU A 320 23.11 44.21 -48.48
CA LEU A 320 23.67 45.52 -48.77
C LEU A 320 24.76 45.45 -49.85
N ALA A 321 25.62 44.44 -49.82
CA ALA A 321 26.65 44.21 -50.84
C ALA A 321 26.03 43.99 -52.22
N THR A 322 24.93 43.22 -52.28
CA THR A 322 24.18 42.95 -53.51
C THR A 322 23.49 44.22 -54.02
N ALA A 323 22.87 45.01 -53.14
CA ALA A 323 22.17 46.25 -53.50
C ALA A 323 23.12 47.36 -53.99
N LEU A 324 24.38 47.37 -53.52
CA LEU A 324 25.40 48.36 -53.88
C LEU A 324 26.40 47.86 -54.92
N ASP A 325 26.26 46.62 -55.41
CA ASP A 325 27.16 45.94 -56.34
C ASP A 325 28.65 46.03 -55.88
N CYS A 326 28.89 45.69 -54.61
CA CYS A 326 30.21 45.76 -53.99
C CYS A 326 30.54 44.47 -53.22
N THR A 327 31.79 44.35 -52.74
CA THR A 327 32.19 43.14 -52.01
C THR A 327 31.53 43.08 -50.62
N PRO A 328 31.18 41.88 -50.11
CA PRO A 328 30.61 41.70 -48.78
C PRO A 328 31.46 42.31 -47.64
N LYS A 329 32.79 42.34 -47.84
CA LYS A 329 33.73 42.96 -46.91
C LYS A 329 33.53 44.48 -46.84
N TYR A 330 33.42 45.15 -48.00
CA TYR A 330 33.22 46.59 -48.07
C TYR A 330 31.85 47.02 -47.51
N ALA A 331 30.79 46.24 -47.75
CA ALA A 331 29.47 46.49 -47.17
C ALA A 331 29.45 46.35 -45.63
N ARG A 332 30.21 45.40 -45.07
CA ARG A 332 30.36 45.22 -43.62
C ARG A 332 31.05 46.43 -42.98
N ASP A 333 32.08 46.97 -43.62
CA ASP A 333 32.79 48.17 -43.15
C ASP A 333 31.89 49.41 -43.23
N LEU A 334 31.04 49.54 -44.25
CA LEU A 334 30.04 50.61 -44.33
C LEU A 334 28.97 50.52 -43.23
N ILE A 335 28.49 49.32 -42.88
CA ILE A 335 27.54 49.14 -41.76
C ILE A 335 28.19 49.52 -40.43
N LYS A 336 29.46 49.16 -40.22
CA LYS A 336 30.24 49.54 -39.04
C LYS A 336 30.36 51.05 -38.89
N ASP A 337 30.66 51.75 -39.99
CA ASP A 337 30.87 53.20 -40.00
C ASP A 337 29.56 53.99 -39.86
N LEU A 338 28.45 53.49 -40.40
CA LEU A 338 27.16 54.20 -40.43
C LEU A 338 26.23 53.83 -39.26
N VAL A 339 26.39 52.65 -38.66
CA VAL A 339 25.58 52.18 -37.52
C VAL A 339 26.51 51.65 -36.41
N PRO A 340 26.98 52.54 -35.51
CA PRO A 340 27.90 52.15 -34.43
C PRO A 340 27.30 51.04 -33.57
N GLY A 341 28.01 49.92 -33.42
CA GLY A 341 27.61 48.79 -32.56
C GLY A 341 27.09 47.53 -33.29
N ARG A 342 26.87 47.57 -34.61
CA ARG A 342 26.30 46.44 -35.38
C ARG A 342 27.33 45.54 -36.08
N GLY A 343 28.61 45.86 -35.97
CA GLY A 343 29.69 45.27 -36.77
C GLY A 343 30.36 43.98 -36.27
N ASN A 344 29.91 43.41 -35.15
CA ASN A 344 30.57 42.25 -34.52
C ASN A 344 29.68 41.00 -34.55
N GLY A 345 29.14 40.68 -35.73
CA GLY A 345 28.54 39.37 -36.01
C GLY A 345 29.60 38.40 -36.56
N PRO A 346 29.65 37.14 -36.10
CA PRO A 346 30.72 36.18 -36.39
C PRO A 346 30.75 35.74 -37.86
N ASP A 347 31.94 35.35 -38.32
CA ASP A 347 32.21 34.83 -39.66
C ASP A 347 31.41 33.54 -39.92
N GLU A 348 30.44 33.59 -40.84
CA GLU A 348 29.86 32.37 -41.43
C GLU A 348 30.87 31.75 -42.41
N SER A 349 31.81 31.01 -41.84
CA SER A 349 32.65 30.03 -42.52
C SER A 349 32.68 28.74 -41.70
N GLY A 350 32.27 27.62 -42.32
CA GLY A 350 32.21 26.27 -41.74
C GLY A 350 30.75 25.87 -41.52
N ASP A 351 30.13 24.99 -42.30
CA ASP A 351 30.48 23.57 -42.55
C ASP A 351 30.55 22.75 -41.24
N GLU A 352 29.98 21.54 -41.28
CA GLU A 352 29.72 20.59 -40.17
C GLU A 352 28.45 20.87 -39.35
N GLY A 353 27.39 20.04 -39.32
CA GLY A 353 27.24 18.68 -39.81
C GLY A 353 27.90 17.65 -38.92
N VAL A 354 27.41 17.40 -37.69
CA VAL A 354 27.57 16.09 -37.02
C VAL A 354 26.37 15.80 -36.11
N ARG A 355 25.78 14.62 -36.33
CA ARG A 355 24.81 13.94 -35.46
C ARG A 355 25.54 13.20 -34.32
N LEU A 356 24.76 12.87 -33.28
CA LEU A 356 24.96 11.78 -32.30
C LEU A 356 25.96 12.03 -31.16
N HIS A 357 25.49 11.93 -29.92
CA HIS A 357 25.62 10.67 -29.18
C HIS A 357 24.65 10.58 -28.00
N ALA A 358 24.17 9.36 -27.79
CA ALA A 358 23.37 8.90 -26.66
C ALA A 358 24.29 8.34 -25.56
N VAL A 359 23.93 8.64 -24.30
CA VAL A 359 24.02 7.83 -23.04
C VAL A 359 25.44 7.44 -22.55
N PRO A 360 25.71 7.40 -21.23
CA PRO A 360 24.78 7.43 -20.07
C PRO A 360 24.63 8.76 -19.36
#